data_AF-A0A4Q7X8L1-F1
#
_entry.id   AF-A0A4Q7X8L1-F1
#
_cell.length_a   1.000
_cell.length_b   1.000
_cell.length_c   1.000
_cell.angle_alpha   90.00
_cell.angle_beta   90.00
_cell.angle_gamma   90.00
#
_symmetry.space_group_name_H-M   'P 1'
#
loop_
_entity.id
_entity.type
_entity.pdbx_description
1 polymer ?
#
loop_
_entity_poly.entity_id
_entity_poly.type
_entity_poly.pdbx_seq_one_letter_code
_entity_poly.pdbx_strand_id
1 'polypeptide(L)'
;MTGGNLPEQSRGRPATRREAGGVERSTATPQMPGAHDATDLNFVPSPDRFHFWEELHDDVKAYVERKVGPRIDWWADRHKRERDRPYAVVLGPNGLAVTTPRVNAQGQRTQSVRLDQFVPSSLKHAVVQQQPTKPRGALRNLVPGRAGTPQPAAAPPPQLNLTQEMRGFLGNLPLEAQHRLQTPFLGGQPVKHYLSYAYGTDEDYDAWCYLAGPQTLTFASGHCTRPPNTPPTQATWHLTCYQADIAH
;
A
#
# COMPACT_ATOMS: atom_id res chain seq x y z
N MET A 1 -63.74 -20.72 -13.51
CA MET A 1 -63.11 -19.42 -13.20
C MET A 1 -63.81 -18.86 -11.96
N THR A 2 -63.23 -19.09 -10.79
CA THR A 2 -63.81 -18.76 -9.48
C THR A 2 -62.67 -18.34 -8.57
N GLY A 3 -62.49 -17.03 -8.42
CA GLY A 3 -61.58 -16.43 -7.44
C GLY A 3 -62.39 -15.99 -6.22
N GLY A 4 -62.09 -16.57 -5.06
CA GLY A 4 -62.62 -16.16 -3.77
C GLY A 4 -61.51 -16.12 -2.74
N ASN A 5 -61.32 -14.96 -2.08
CA ASN A 5 -61.54 -14.81 -0.64
C ASN A 5 -61.11 -13.41 -0.14
N LEU A 6 -62.04 -12.79 0.59
CA LEU A 6 -62.03 -11.56 1.41
C LEU A 6 -61.11 -11.69 2.66
N PRO A 7 -61.00 -10.71 3.62
CA PRO A 7 -61.61 -9.37 3.73
C PRO A 7 -60.66 -8.22 4.17
N GLU A 8 -61.23 -7.02 4.09
CA GLU A 8 -60.81 -5.75 4.71
C GLU A 8 -61.07 -5.65 6.23
N GLN A 9 -60.21 -4.86 6.87
CA GLN A 9 -60.43 -3.94 8.00
C GLN A 9 -60.88 -4.45 9.39
N SER A 10 -59.99 -4.24 10.38
CA SER A 10 -60.40 -3.85 11.74
C SER A 10 -59.56 -2.67 12.22
N ARG A 11 -60.26 -1.63 12.68
CA ARG A 11 -59.76 -0.32 13.11
C ARG A 11 -59.00 -0.42 14.43
N GLY A 12 -57.75 0.05 14.46
CA GLY A 12 -56.92 0.17 15.65
C GLY A 12 -56.50 1.63 15.93
N ARG A 13 -56.82 2.07 17.15
CA ARG A 13 -56.55 3.35 17.87
C ARG A 13 -55.31 4.18 17.49
N PRO A 14 -55.35 5.51 17.76
CA PRO A 14 -54.21 6.41 17.52
C PRO A 14 -53.05 6.09 18.46
N ALA A 15 -51.90 5.77 17.89
CA ALA A 15 -50.65 5.63 18.63
C ALA A 15 -50.12 7.02 19.01
N THR A 16 -49.88 7.17 20.31
CA THR A 16 -49.23 8.28 21.00
C THR A 16 -47.97 8.77 20.30
N ARG A 17 -47.89 10.10 20.16
CA ARG A 17 -46.70 10.90 19.80
C ARG A 17 -45.49 10.44 20.62
N ARG A 18 -44.56 9.70 20.00
CA ARG A 18 -43.23 9.43 20.55
C ARG A 18 -42.32 10.61 20.23
N GLU A 19 -41.59 11.02 21.26
CA GLU A 19 -40.61 12.09 21.22
C GLU A 19 -39.56 11.82 20.14
N ALA A 20 -39.14 12.89 19.47
CA ALA A 20 -38.08 12.89 18.49
C ALA A 20 -36.76 12.51 19.20
N GLY A 21 -36.42 11.22 19.16
CA GLY A 21 -35.08 10.75 19.45
C GLY A 21 -34.13 11.38 18.45
N GLY A 22 -33.37 12.37 18.92
CA GLY A 22 -32.26 12.94 18.19
C GLY A 22 -31.31 11.82 17.81
N VAL A 23 -31.30 11.47 16.52
CA VAL A 23 -30.20 10.70 15.96
C VAL A 23 -29.02 11.66 15.96
N GLU A 24 -28.19 11.58 17.00
CA GLU A 24 -26.83 12.10 16.96
C GLU A 24 -26.14 11.45 15.76
N ARG A 25 -26.21 12.14 14.61
CA ARG A 25 -25.31 11.87 13.50
C ARG A 25 -23.93 12.16 14.05
N SER A 26 -23.24 11.10 14.42
CA SER A 26 -21.81 11.14 14.71
C SER A 26 -21.12 11.71 13.47
N THR A 27 -20.82 13.01 13.50
CA THR A 27 -20.07 13.75 12.45
C THR A 27 -18.58 13.47 12.56
N ALA A 28 -18.19 12.28 13.04
CA ALA A 28 -16.81 11.87 13.09
C ALA A 28 -16.35 11.59 11.66
N THR A 29 -15.81 12.62 11.01
CA THR A 29 -15.00 12.46 9.81
C THR A 29 -13.96 11.38 10.10
N PRO A 30 -13.80 10.34 9.28
CA PRO A 30 -12.75 9.35 9.47
C PRO A 30 -11.41 10.08 9.54
N GLN A 31 -10.82 10.14 10.73
CA GLN A 31 -9.56 10.82 10.93
C GLN A 31 -8.49 9.95 10.28
N MET A 32 -7.91 10.43 9.18
CA MET A 32 -6.79 9.72 8.56
C MET A 32 -5.65 9.64 9.59
N PRO A 33 -5.04 8.46 9.78
CA PRO A 33 -3.87 8.32 10.63
C PRO A 33 -2.71 9.18 10.12
N GLY A 34 -1.75 9.47 11.00
CA GLY A 34 -0.57 10.23 10.64
C GLY A 34 0.30 9.57 9.59
N ALA A 35 1.15 10.37 8.93
CA ALA A 35 2.24 9.86 8.14
C ALA A 35 3.37 9.36 9.05
N HIS A 36 4.10 8.33 8.59
CA HIS A 36 5.43 8.05 9.14
C HIS A 36 6.38 9.17 8.76
N ASP A 37 7.40 9.39 9.60
CA ASP A 37 8.49 10.29 9.25
C ASP A 37 9.32 9.70 8.11
N ALA A 38 9.58 10.50 7.08
CA ALA A 38 10.45 10.11 5.97
C ALA A 38 11.89 10.00 6.44
N THR A 39 12.61 9.01 5.91
CA THR A 39 14.06 8.87 6.08
C THR A 39 14.78 8.94 4.74
N ASP A 40 16.07 9.28 4.75
CA ASP A 40 16.90 9.21 3.55
C ASP A 40 16.93 7.78 2.98
N LEU A 41 16.74 7.67 1.67
CA LEU A 41 16.73 6.38 0.96
C LEU A 41 18.14 5.89 0.61
N ASN A 42 19.16 6.74 0.76
CA ASN A 42 20.58 6.42 0.62
C ASN A 42 20.89 5.69 -0.71
N PHE A 43 20.52 6.31 -1.83
CA PHE A 43 20.75 5.73 -3.16
C PHE A 43 22.24 5.45 -3.39
N VAL A 44 22.53 4.22 -3.80
CA VAL A 44 23.87 3.78 -4.19
C VAL A 44 23.87 3.33 -5.65
N PRO A 45 24.91 3.64 -6.44
CA PRO A 45 25.02 3.13 -7.80
C PRO A 45 24.96 1.60 -7.82
N SER A 46 24.03 1.05 -8.59
CA SER A 46 23.81 -0.39 -8.74
C SER A 46 23.21 -0.66 -10.13
N PRO A 47 23.42 -1.86 -10.71
CA PRO A 47 22.62 -2.31 -11.84
C PRO A 47 21.13 -2.22 -11.54
N ASP A 48 20.33 -2.04 -12.58
CA ASP A 48 18.88 -1.93 -12.45
C ASP A 48 18.22 -3.30 -12.21
N ARG A 49 16.91 -3.28 -12.00
CA ARG A 49 16.12 -4.50 -11.84
C ARG A 49 16.18 -5.43 -13.06
N PHE A 50 16.39 -4.90 -14.28
CA PHE A 50 16.46 -5.71 -15.49
C PHE A 50 17.71 -6.58 -15.51
N HIS A 51 18.85 -6.01 -15.13
CA HIS A 51 20.09 -6.76 -14.98
C HIS A 51 19.92 -7.97 -14.04
N PHE A 52 19.38 -7.76 -12.84
CA PHE A 52 19.21 -8.85 -11.86
C PHE A 52 18.11 -9.83 -12.24
N TRP A 53 17.09 -9.38 -12.95
CA TRP A 53 16.10 -10.28 -13.52
C TRP A 53 16.74 -11.23 -14.53
N GLU A 54 17.59 -10.72 -15.43
CA GLU A 54 18.25 -11.56 -16.43
C GLU A 54 19.16 -12.63 -15.82
N GLU A 55 19.81 -12.32 -14.69
CA GLU A 55 20.63 -13.28 -13.95
C GLU A 55 19.82 -14.43 -13.29
N LEU A 56 18.50 -14.29 -13.14
CA LEU A 56 17.67 -15.40 -12.67
C LEU A 56 17.56 -16.50 -13.72
N HIS A 57 17.62 -17.75 -13.27
CA HIS A 57 17.46 -18.91 -14.15
C HIS A 57 16.08 -18.92 -14.81
N ASP A 58 16.01 -19.24 -16.10
CA ASP A 58 14.76 -19.18 -16.87
C ASP A 58 13.67 -20.09 -16.34
N ASP A 59 14.03 -21.27 -15.81
CA ASP A 59 13.07 -22.16 -15.13
C ASP A 59 12.38 -21.49 -13.93
N VAL A 60 13.09 -20.63 -13.20
CA VAL A 60 12.54 -19.88 -12.07
C VAL A 60 11.61 -18.78 -12.59
N LYS A 61 12.02 -18.04 -13.64
CA LYS A 61 11.17 -17.03 -14.29
C LYS A 61 9.87 -17.67 -14.79
N ALA A 62 9.97 -18.76 -15.54
CA ALA A 62 8.83 -19.49 -16.08
C ALA A 62 7.94 -20.11 -14.99
N TYR A 63 8.53 -20.63 -13.91
CA TYR A 63 7.78 -21.11 -12.76
C TYR A 63 6.97 -19.99 -12.10
N VAL A 64 7.59 -18.83 -11.86
CA VAL A 64 6.93 -17.67 -11.26
C VAL A 64 5.80 -17.18 -12.14
N GLU A 65 6.03 -16.92 -13.43
CA GLU A 65 5.01 -16.44 -14.37
C GLU A 65 3.83 -17.42 -14.48
N ARG A 66 4.09 -18.74 -14.49
CA ARG A 66 3.01 -19.74 -14.48
C ARG A 66 2.16 -19.68 -13.21
N LYS A 67 2.73 -19.30 -12.06
CA LYS A 67 2.03 -19.27 -10.77
C LYS A 67 1.27 -17.96 -10.53
N VAL A 68 1.89 -16.82 -10.83
CA VAL A 68 1.26 -15.50 -10.58
C VAL A 68 0.46 -14.98 -11.78
N GLY A 69 0.63 -15.57 -12.96
CA GLY A 69 0.06 -15.10 -14.21
C GLY A 69 0.93 -14.04 -14.89
N PRO A 70 0.38 -13.29 -15.87
CA PRO A 70 1.07 -12.17 -16.50
C PRO A 70 1.56 -11.17 -15.46
N ARG A 71 2.82 -10.74 -15.58
CA ARG A 71 3.45 -9.79 -14.65
C ARG A 71 2.73 -8.45 -14.72
N ILE A 72 2.21 -7.99 -13.58
CA ILE A 72 1.66 -6.65 -13.40
C ILE A 72 2.81 -5.69 -13.09
N ASP A 73 3.64 -6.05 -12.12
CA ASP A 73 4.87 -5.34 -11.79
C ASP A 73 5.82 -6.28 -11.04
N TRP A 74 7.10 -5.91 -10.97
CA TRP A 74 8.13 -6.74 -10.38
C TRP A 74 9.38 -5.93 -10.01
N TRP A 75 10.15 -6.50 -9.09
CA TRP A 75 11.46 -6.00 -8.70
C TRP A 75 12.46 -7.15 -8.67
N ALA A 76 13.71 -6.89 -9.03
CA ALA A 76 14.81 -7.83 -8.86
C ALA A 76 16.05 -7.07 -8.39
N ASP A 77 16.80 -7.67 -7.47
CA ASP A 77 18.01 -7.07 -6.91
C ASP A 77 18.89 -8.17 -6.29
N ARG A 78 20.06 -7.82 -5.78
CA ARG A 78 20.93 -8.70 -4.99
C ARG A 78 20.31 -9.00 -3.64
N HIS A 79 20.40 -10.25 -3.23
CA HIS A 79 19.91 -10.65 -1.92
C HIS A 79 20.79 -10.05 -0.81
N LYS A 80 20.19 -9.34 0.16
CA LYS A 80 20.92 -8.61 1.22
C LYS A 80 21.98 -9.47 1.94
N ARG A 81 21.71 -10.76 2.11
CA ARG A 81 22.62 -11.73 2.78
C ARG A 81 23.49 -12.54 1.80
N GLU A 82 22.96 -12.87 0.63
CA GLU A 82 23.65 -13.66 -0.41
C GLU A 82 23.96 -12.71 -1.57
N ARG A 83 24.89 -11.78 -1.33
CA ARG A 83 25.12 -10.59 -2.18
C ARG A 83 25.57 -10.91 -3.61
N ASP A 84 25.99 -12.14 -3.87
CA ASP A 84 26.37 -12.64 -5.20
C ASP A 84 25.18 -13.25 -5.96
N ARG A 85 23.96 -13.19 -5.43
CA ARG A 85 22.81 -13.90 -5.99
C ARG A 85 21.57 -13.02 -6.09
N PRO A 86 20.91 -12.99 -7.27
CA PRO A 86 19.69 -12.24 -7.45
C PRO A 86 18.52 -12.91 -6.73
N TYR A 87 17.58 -12.08 -6.31
CA TYR A 87 16.24 -12.47 -5.94
C TYR A 87 15.25 -11.54 -6.66
N ALA A 88 13.98 -11.93 -6.75
CA ALA A 88 12.94 -11.11 -7.35
C ALA A 88 11.64 -11.23 -6.58
N VAL A 89 10.83 -10.18 -6.67
CA VAL A 89 9.43 -10.20 -6.30
C VAL A 89 8.59 -9.88 -7.53
N VAL A 90 7.57 -10.68 -7.77
CA VAL A 90 6.72 -10.56 -8.94
C VAL A 90 5.26 -10.54 -8.50
N LEU A 91 4.56 -9.47 -8.84
CA LEU A 91 3.12 -9.33 -8.68
C LEU A 91 2.44 -9.73 -9.99
N GLY A 92 1.45 -10.60 -9.89
CA GLY A 92 0.54 -10.93 -10.99
C GLY A 92 -0.91 -10.99 -10.50
N PRO A 93 -1.88 -11.23 -11.40
CA PRO A 93 -3.29 -11.29 -11.04
C PRO A 93 -3.64 -12.44 -10.09
N ASN A 94 -2.84 -13.51 -10.07
CA ASN A 94 -3.11 -14.72 -9.27
C ASN A 94 -2.31 -14.78 -7.97
N GLY A 95 -1.38 -13.85 -7.73
CA GLY A 95 -0.56 -13.88 -6.52
C GLY A 95 0.67 -12.99 -6.57
N LEU A 96 1.41 -13.00 -5.47
CA LEU A 96 2.74 -12.44 -5.37
C LEU A 96 3.75 -13.56 -5.11
N ALA A 97 4.80 -13.62 -5.92
CA ALA A 97 5.89 -14.57 -5.75
C ALA A 97 7.16 -13.85 -5.32
N VAL A 98 7.85 -14.40 -4.32
CA VAL A 98 9.18 -13.96 -3.89
C VAL A 98 10.15 -15.10 -4.12
N THR A 99 11.15 -14.89 -4.98
CA THR A 99 12.27 -15.82 -5.10
C THR A 99 13.28 -15.50 -4.00
N THR A 100 13.97 -16.51 -3.48
CA THR A 100 15.01 -16.33 -2.47
C THR A 100 16.11 -17.35 -2.72
N PRO A 101 17.37 -16.88 -2.90
CA PRO A 101 18.54 -17.73 -2.95
C PRO A 101 18.60 -18.69 -1.77
N ARG A 102 18.91 -19.96 -2.05
CA ARG A 102 19.11 -21.02 -1.05
C ARG A 102 20.29 -21.88 -1.41
N VAL A 103 20.76 -22.65 -0.42
CA VAL A 103 21.68 -23.77 -0.61
C VAL A 103 20.96 -25.01 -0.11
N ASN A 104 20.92 -26.08 -0.92
CA ASN A 104 20.28 -27.33 -0.52
C ASN A 104 21.19 -28.15 0.41
N ALA A 105 20.69 -29.28 0.92
CA ALA A 105 21.46 -30.15 1.83
C ALA A 105 22.75 -30.72 1.19
N GLN A 106 22.83 -30.75 -0.14
CA GLN A 106 23.98 -31.20 -0.93
C GLN A 106 24.98 -30.06 -1.22
N GLY A 107 24.78 -28.86 -0.65
CA GLY A 107 25.67 -27.71 -0.87
C GLY A 107 25.47 -27.01 -2.21
N GLN A 108 24.46 -27.39 -3.00
CA GLN A 108 24.19 -26.79 -4.30
C GLN A 108 23.34 -25.53 -4.18
N ARG A 109 23.70 -24.52 -4.98
CA ARG A 109 22.97 -23.26 -5.10
C ARG A 109 21.62 -23.52 -5.77
N THR A 110 20.53 -23.15 -5.08
CA THR A 110 19.13 -23.32 -5.53
C THR A 110 18.33 -22.05 -5.31
N GLN A 111 17.13 -21.97 -5.86
CA GLN A 111 16.19 -20.85 -5.64
C GLN A 111 14.91 -21.41 -5.02
N SER A 112 14.49 -20.83 -3.90
CA SER A 112 13.16 -21.10 -3.32
C SER A 112 12.17 -20.04 -3.78
N VAL A 113 10.90 -20.42 -3.93
CA VAL A 113 9.83 -19.49 -4.29
C VAL A 113 8.74 -19.53 -3.23
N ARG A 114 8.56 -18.41 -2.53
CA ARG A 114 7.39 -18.18 -1.66
C ARG A 114 6.27 -17.62 -2.54
N LEU A 115 5.06 -18.15 -2.39
CA LEU A 115 3.91 -17.73 -3.18
C LEU A 115 2.76 -17.36 -2.24
N ASP A 116 2.34 -16.10 -2.28
CA ASP A 116 1.10 -15.63 -1.67
C ASP A 116 0.02 -15.66 -2.76
N GLN A 117 -0.72 -16.77 -2.85
CA GLN A 117 -1.79 -16.93 -3.85
C GLN A 117 -2.96 -16.03 -3.52
N PHE A 118 -3.52 -15.37 -4.53
CA PHE A 118 -4.70 -14.53 -4.34
C PHE A 118 -5.99 -15.32 -4.48
N VAL A 119 -7.00 -14.94 -3.71
CA VAL A 119 -8.38 -15.32 -3.99
C VAL A 119 -8.72 -14.79 -5.40
N PRO A 120 -9.29 -15.60 -6.30
CA PRO A 120 -9.61 -15.17 -7.66
C PRO A 120 -10.39 -13.86 -7.69
N SER A 121 -9.98 -12.94 -8.56
CA SER A 121 -10.60 -11.61 -8.73
C SER A 121 -10.61 -10.71 -7.49
N SER A 122 -9.84 -11.02 -6.45
CA SER A 122 -9.72 -10.17 -5.25
C SER A 122 -8.77 -8.97 -5.45
N LEU A 123 -7.87 -9.03 -6.43
CA LEU A 123 -6.90 -7.98 -6.70
C LEU A 123 -7.59 -6.69 -7.16
N LYS A 124 -7.44 -5.64 -6.37
CA LYS A 124 -7.94 -4.29 -6.62
C LYS A 124 -6.76 -3.33 -6.69
N HIS A 125 -6.92 -2.24 -7.41
CA HIS A 125 -5.90 -1.19 -7.49
C HIS A 125 -6.49 0.21 -7.41
N ALA A 126 -5.65 1.17 -7.03
CA ALA A 126 -5.95 2.59 -7.06
C ALA A 126 -4.69 3.38 -7.40
N VAL A 127 -4.83 4.38 -8.27
CA VAL A 127 -3.73 5.29 -8.61
C VAL A 127 -3.73 6.45 -7.62
N VAL A 128 -2.56 6.70 -7.03
CA VAL A 128 -2.28 7.81 -6.13
C VAL A 128 -1.37 8.78 -6.88
N GLN A 129 -1.83 10.03 -7.01
CA GLN A 129 -1.05 11.10 -7.60
C GLN A 129 -0.84 12.19 -6.57
N GLN A 130 0.40 12.63 -6.40
CA GLN A 130 0.74 13.81 -5.62
C GLN A 130 1.40 14.82 -6.56
N GLN A 131 0.94 16.05 -6.50
CA GLN A 131 1.58 17.19 -7.15
C GLN A 131 2.05 18.17 -6.08
N PRO A 132 3.14 18.91 -6.32
CA PRO A 132 3.61 19.90 -5.37
C PRO A 132 2.50 20.94 -5.13
N THR A 133 1.96 20.98 -3.91
CA THR A 133 1.00 22.03 -3.57
C THR A 133 1.74 23.34 -3.44
N LYS A 134 1.46 24.31 -4.33
CA LYS A 134 1.94 25.69 -4.17
C LYS A 134 1.55 26.17 -2.77
N PRO A 135 2.47 26.78 -2.00
CA PRO A 135 2.14 27.25 -0.67
C PRO A 135 0.93 28.19 -0.75
N ARG A 136 -0.13 27.88 -0.01
CA ARG A 136 -1.35 28.70 0.16
C ARG A 136 -1.05 29.99 0.96
N GLY A 137 0.04 30.69 0.62
CA GLY A 137 0.51 31.90 1.28
C GLY A 137 0.09 33.21 0.62
N ALA A 138 -0.31 33.21 -0.66
CA ALA A 138 -0.56 34.46 -1.39
C ALA A 138 -1.92 35.11 -1.12
N LEU A 139 -2.87 34.42 -0.47
CA LEU A 139 -4.23 34.95 -0.22
C LEU A 139 -4.58 35.11 1.27
N ARG A 140 -3.73 34.67 2.20
CA ARG A 140 -3.98 34.84 3.65
C ARG A 140 -3.54 36.19 4.21
N ASN A 141 -2.74 36.94 3.47
CA ASN A 141 -2.25 38.26 3.92
C ASN A 141 -3.21 39.42 3.60
N LEU A 142 -4.41 39.15 3.06
CA LEU A 142 -5.41 40.19 2.77
C LEU A 142 -6.53 40.29 3.82
N VAL A 143 -6.47 39.54 4.93
CA VAL A 143 -7.42 39.68 6.04
C VAL A 143 -6.65 39.94 7.34
N PRO A 144 -6.52 41.20 7.78
CA PRO A 144 -6.02 41.50 9.11
C PRO A 144 -7.06 41.04 10.13
N GLY A 145 -6.70 40.09 11.00
CA GLY A 145 -7.49 39.81 12.21
C GLY A 145 -7.74 38.36 12.61
N ARG A 146 -7.25 37.34 11.88
CA ARG A 146 -7.40 35.94 12.35
C ARG A 146 -6.10 35.45 12.98
N ALA A 147 -5.94 35.76 14.27
CA ALA A 147 -4.98 35.09 15.14
C ALA A 147 -5.11 33.57 14.98
N GLY A 148 -3.97 32.91 14.80
CA GLY A 148 -3.86 31.53 14.37
C GLY A 148 -4.64 30.58 15.28
N THR A 149 -5.65 29.93 14.71
CA THR A 149 -6.13 28.65 15.24
C THR A 149 -4.97 27.68 15.24
N PRO A 150 -4.60 27.06 16.38
CA PRO A 150 -3.55 26.06 16.42
C PRO A 150 -3.86 24.96 15.41
N GLN A 151 -2.89 24.66 14.56
CA GLN A 151 -2.98 23.56 13.63
C GLN A 151 -3.24 22.28 14.44
N PRO A 152 -4.32 21.53 14.17
CA PRO A 152 -4.60 20.32 14.92
C PRO A 152 -3.38 19.41 14.82
N ALA A 153 -2.92 18.89 15.97
CA ALA A 153 -1.82 17.95 16.03
C ALA A 153 -2.09 16.82 15.04
N ALA A 154 -1.13 16.53 14.17
CA ALA A 154 -1.24 15.40 13.26
C ALA A 154 -1.51 14.14 14.10
N ALA A 155 -2.49 13.34 13.68
CA ALA A 155 -2.71 12.04 14.30
C ALA A 155 -1.39 11.25 14.28
N PRO A 156 -1.08 10.42 15.28
CA PRO A 156 0.11 9.58 15.22
C PRO A 156 0.02 8.59 14.05
N PRO A 157 1.18 8.18 13.47
CA PRO A 157 1.18 7.13 12.48
C PRO A 157 0.72 5.80 13.06
N PRO A 158 0.20 4.89 12.22
CA PRO A 158 -0.23 3.59 12.70
C PRO A 158 0.92 2.76 13.26
N GLN A 159 0.67 2.09 14.38
CA GLN A 159 1.65 1.21 15.02
C GLN A 159 1.53 -0.21 14.45
N LEU A 160 2.24 -0.47 13.36
CA LEU A 160 2.45 -1.81 12.81
C LEU A 160 3.84 -2.33 13.24
N ASN A 161 3.97 -3.65 13.37
CA ASN A 161 5.23 -4.35 13.67
C ASN A 161 6.19 -4.34 12.46
N LEU A 162 6.61 -3.15 12.04
CA LEU A 162 7.54 -2.91 10.94
C LEU A 162 8.92 -2.53 11.49
N THR A 163 9.98 -2.73 10.71
CA THR A 163 11.30 -2.16 11.03
C THR A 163 11.28 -0.63 10.91
N GLN A 164 12.26 0.02 11.53
CA GLN A 164 12.49 1.46 11.35
C GLN A 164 12.75 1.80 9.87
N GLU A 165 13.50 0.96 9.16
CA GLU A 165 13.76 1.09 7.72
C GLU A 165 12.45 1.11 6.92
N MET A 166 11.54 0.15 7.15
CA MET A 166 10.27 0.09 6.42
C MET A 166 9.34 1.27 6.76
N ARG A 167 9.30 1.71 8.02
CA ARG A 167 8.56 2.92 8.40
C ARG A 167 9.11 4.17 7.72
N GLY A 168 10.44 4.32 7.71
CA GLY A 168 11.11 5.43 7.05
C GLY A 168 10.89 5.45 5.53
N PHE A 169 10.90 4.28 4.89
CA PHE A 169 10.49 4.13 3.49
C PHE A 169 9.04 4.58 3.27
N LEU A 170 8.09 4.09 4.08
CA LEU A 170 6.68 4.49 3.98
C LEU A 170 6.51 6.00 4.16
N GLY A 171 7.29 6.64 5.03
CA GLY A 171 7.26 8.08 5.24
C GLY A 171 7.59 8.91 3.99
N ASN A 172 8.30 8.33 3.01
CA ASN A 172 8.56 8.99 1.73
C ASN A 172 7.36 8.94 0.76
N LEU A 173 6.40 8.02 0.98
CA LEU A 173 5.23 7.87 0.12
C LEU A 173 4.16 8.92 0.44
N PRO A 174 3.29 9.28 -0.53
CA PRO A 174 2.11 10.11 -0.26
C PRO A 174 1.24 9.53 0.86
N LEU A 175 0.63 10.41 1.68
CA LEU A 175 -0.19 9.98 2.82
C LEU A 175 -1.31 9.01 2.41
N GLU A 176 -1.92 9.22 1.24
CA GLU A 176 -2.94 8.31 0.72
C GLU A 176 -2.38 6.91 0.44
N ALA A 177 -1.17 6.81 -0.11
CA ALA A 177 -0.52 5.52 -0.35
C ALA A 177 -0.17 4.83 0.97
N GLN A 178 0.36 5.57 1.95
CA GLN A 178 0.61 5.06 3.30
C GLN A 178 -0.66 4.49 3.93
N HIS A 179 -1.79 5.20 3.81
CA HIS A 179 -3.06 4.75 4.33
C HIS A 179 -3.55 3.47 3.63
N ARG A 180 -3.53 3.43 2.29
CA ARG A 180 -3.97 2.27 1.49
C ARG A 180 -3.17 1.02 1.79
N LEU A 181 -1.85 1.14 1.95
CA LEU A 181 -0.97 0.03 2.32
C LEU A 181 -1.25 -0.49 3.74
N GLN A 182 -1.50 0.40 4.71
CA GLN A 182 -1.50 0.01 6.12
C GLN A 182 -2.88 -0.35 6.67
N THR A 183 -3.95 0.25 6.14
CA THR A 183 -5.32 0.09 6.66
C THR A 183 -5.74 -1.36 6.86
N PRO A 184 -5.47 -2.30 5.92
CA PRO A 184 -5.86 -3.69 6.11
C PRO A 184 -5.24 -4.39 7.33
N PHE A 185 -4.14 -3.86 7.87
CA PHE A 185 -3.41 -4.46 9.00
C PHE A 185 -3.76 -3.82 10.35
N LEU A 186 -4.52 -2.71 10.37
CA LEU A 186 -4.86 -2.01 11.61
C LEU A 186 -5.90 -2.76 12.46
N GLY A 187 -6.65 -3.67 11.85
CA GLY A 187 -7.69 -4.49 12.51
C GLY A 187 -7.19 -5.74 13.24
N GLY A 188 -5.89 -5.82 13.57
CA GLY A 188 -5.31 -6.93 14.32
C GLY A 188 -4.68 -8.05 13.46
N GLN A 189 -4.64 -7.88 12.14
CA GLN A 189 -3.87 -8.79 11.28
C GLN A 189 -2.37 -8.43 11.32
N PRO A 190 -1.49 -9.35 11.73
CA PRO A 190 -0.05 -9.06 11.75
C PRO A 190 0.50 -9.05 10.32
N VAL A 191 1.36 -8.06 10.03
CA VAL A 191 2.23 -8.12 8.84
C VAL A 191 3.27 -9.22 9.09
N LYS A 192 3.29 -10.25 8.24
CA LYS A 192 4.22 -11.39 8.31
C LYS A 192 5.47 -11.16 7.45
N HIS A 193 5.26 -10.62 6.26
CA HIS A 193 6.32 -10.36 5.30
C HIS A 193 6.14 -8.96 4.73
N TYR A 194 7.25 -8.28 4.50
CA TYR A 194 7.27 -7.00 3.81
C TYR A 194 8.65 -6.80 3.19
N LEU A 195 8.68 -5.95 2.18
CA LEU A 195 9.91 -5.54 1.53
C LEU A 195 9.69 -4.23 0.81
N SER A 196 10.74 -3.43 0.71
CA SER A 196 10.74 -2.14 0.02
C SER A 196 12.00 -1.98 -0.80
N TYR A 197 11.87 -1.31 -1.95
CA TYR A 197 12.95 -0.93 -2.83
C TYR A 197 12.73 0.48 -3.36
N ALA A 198 13.84 1.19 -3.51
CA ALA A 198 13.92 2.42 -4.27
C ALA A 198 15.14 2.34 -5.18
N TYR A 199 15.02 2.82 -6.41
CA TYR A 199 16.12 2.86 -7.37
C TYR A 199 16.09 4.15 -8.16
N GLY A 200 17.27 4.73 -8.34
CA GLY A 200 17.44 6.02 -8.99
C GLY A 200 18.28 6.93 -8.13
N THR A 201 17.81 8.16 -7.95
CA THR A 201 18.51 9.25 -7.28
C THR A 201 17.58 9.95 -6.28
N ASP A 202 18.12 10.84 -5.46
CA ASP A 202 17.31 11.64 -4.53
C ASP A 202 16.28 12.55 -5.21
N GLU A 203 16.45 12.83 -6.50
CA GLU A 203 15.58 13.69 -7.30
C GLU A 203 14.60 12.91 -8.18
N ASP A 204 14.95 11.68 -8.54
CA ASP A 204 14.24 10.90 -9.54
C ASP A 204 14.42 9.41 -9.27
N TYR A 205 13.35 8.73 -8.83
CA TYR A 205 13.43 7.33 -8.46
C TYR A 205 12.12 6.55 -8.61
N ASP A 206 12.27 5.27 -8.92
CA ASP A 206 11.20 4.29 -8.81
C ASP A 206 11.14 3.74 -7.39
N ALA A 207 9.94 3.58 -6.87
CA ALA A 207 9.67 3.03 -5.55
C ALA A 207 8.75 1.82 -5.66
N TRP A 208 9.01 0.84 -4.82
CA TRP A 208 8.27 -0.42 -4.79
C TRP A 208 8.21 -0.94 -3.37
N CYS A 209 7.06 -1.39 -2.89
CA CYS A 209 6.96 -2.12 -1.63
C CYS A 209 5.73 -3.02 -1.54
N TYR A 210 5.76 -3.95 -0.58
CA TYR A 210 4.56 -4.68 -0.18
C TYR A 210 4.55 -4.96 1.32
N LEU A 211 3.34 -5.20 1.83
CA LEU A 211 3.03 -5.74 3.14
C LEU A 211 2.13 -6.96 2.93
N ALA A 212 2.47 -8.10 3.52
CA ALA A 212 1.70 -9.33 3.43
C ALA A 212 1.43 -9.89 4.83
N GLY A 213 0.16 -10.11 5.13
CA GLY A 213 -0.32 -10.79 6.32
C GLY A 213 -0.83 -12.19 6.01
N PRO A 214 -1.60 -12.81 6.91
CA PRO A 214 -2.20 -14.13 6.67
C PRO A 214 -3.33 -14.12 5.62
N GLN A 215 -4.07 -13.01 5.50
CA GLN A 215 -5.29 -12.93 4.70
C GLN A 215 -5.26 -11.84 3.64
N THR A 216 -4.35 -10.89 3.75
CA THR A 216 -4.31 -9.73 2.87
C THR A 216 -2.88 -9.39 2.49
N LEU A 217 -2.72 -9.00 1.23
CA LEU A 217 -1.52 -8.39 0.70
C LEU A 217 -1.84 -6.99 0.20
N THR A 218 -0.99 -6.03 0.53
CA THR A 218 -0.97 -4.71 -0.09
C THR A 218 0.36 -4.47 -0.76
N PHE A 219 0.35 -3.79 -1.88
CA PHE A 219 1.54 -3.50 -2.67
C PHE A 219 1.45 -2.08 -3.21
N ALA A 220 2.59 -1.43 -3.40
CA ALA A 220 2.70 -0.14 -4.05
C ALA A 220 3.89 -0.13 -4.99
N SER A 221 3.70 0.40 -6.20
CA SER A 221 4.81 0.71 -7.10
C SER A 221 4.54 1.97 -7.88
N GLY A 222 5.58 2.72 -8.14
CA GLY A 222 5.44 3.99 -8.82
C GLY A 222 6.73 4.76 -8.92
N HIS A 223 6.59 6.00 -9.35
CA HIS A 223 7.68 6.87 -9.67
C HIS A 223 7.55 8.19 -8.92
N CYS A 224 8.68 8.70 -8.45
CA CYS A 224 8.80 9.94 -7.71
C CYS A 224 9.80 10.87 -8.38
N THR A 225 9.38 12.10 -8.64
CA THR A 225 10.29 13.19 -9.00
C THR A 225 10.22 14.28 -7.94
N ARG A 226 11.37 14.75 -7.49
CA ARG A 226 11.51 15.72 -6.41
C ARG A 226 12.58 16.74 -6.77
N PRO A 227 12.27 18.04 -6.78
CA PRO A 227 13.29 19.06 -6.97
C PRO A 227 14.38 18.96 -5.88
N PRO A 228 15.65 19.27 -6.22
CA PRO A 228 16.74 19.22 -5.26
C PRO A 228 16.43 20.03 -3.99
N ASN A 229 16.84 19.51 -2.84
CA ASN A 229 16.70 20.16 -1.52
C ASN A 229 15.25 20.49 -1.10
N THR A 230 14.25 19.78 -1.65
CA THR A 230 12.85 19.96 -1.23
C THR A 230 12.37 18.85 -0.30
N PRO A 231 11.45 19.14 0.64
CA PRO A 231 10.90 18.10 1.52
C PRO A 231 10.02 17.11 0.72
N PRO A 232 9.82 15.87 1.21
CA PRO A 232 8.98 14.85 0.55
C PRO A 232 7.56 15.32 0.18
N THR A 233 7.00 16.26 0.93
CA THR A 233 5.68 16.86 0.65
C THR A 233 5.62 17.67 -0.65
N GLN A 234 6.77 18.05 -1.21
CA GLN A 234 6.89 18.73 -2.50
C GLN A 234 7.28 17.79 -3.64
N ALA A 235 7.40 16.48 -3.37
CA ALA A 235 7.60 15.51 -4.42
C ALA A 235 6.35 15.33 -5.28
N THR A 236 6.57 15.12 -6.56
CA THR A 236 5.57 14.64 -7.51
C THR A 236 5.58 13.12 -7.50
N TRP A 237 4.41 12.52 -7.28
CA TRP A 237 4.27 11.07 -7.26
C TRP A 237 3.25 10.62 -8.30
N HIS A 238 3.57 9.52 -8.96
CA HIS A 238 2.62 8.69 -9.69
C HIS A 238 2.80 7.24 -9.24
N LEU A 239 1.87 6.73 -8.43
CA LEU A 239 1.98 5.44 -7.79
C LEU A 239 0.69 4.65 -7.93
N THR A 240 0.79 3.33 -8.11
CA THR A 240 -0.36 2.43 -8.08
C THR A 240 -0.29 1.59 -6.81
N CYS A 241 -1.32 1.69 -5.98
CA CYS A 241 -1.53 0.82 -4.83
C CYS A 241 -2.40 -0.35 -5.23
N TYR A 242 -2.03 -1.55 -4.81
CA TYR A 242 -2.79 -2.79 -5.00
C TYR A 242 -3.15 -3.39 -3.64
N GLN A 243 -4.29 -4.08 -3.60
CA GLN A 243 -4.71 -4.89 -2.47
C GLN A 243 -5.34 -6.19 -2.99
N ALA A 244 -5.00 -7.32 -2.39
CA ALA A 244 -5.61 -8.60 -2.69
C ALA A 244 -5.81 -9.43 -1.41
N ASP A 245 -6.81 -10.32 -1.45
CA ASP A 245 -7.02 -11.30 -0.40
C ASP A 245 -6.20 -12.55 -0.71
N ILE A 246 -5.57 -13.14 0.30
CA ILE A 246 -4.69 -14.31 0.18
C ILE A 246 -5.52 -15.58 0.40
N ALA A 247 -5.38 -16.56 -0.50
CA ALA A 247 -5.99 -17.88 -0.38
C ALA A 247 -5.27 -18.72 0.70
N HIS A 248 -6.06 -19.45 1.49
CA HIS A 248 -5.58 -20.33 2.56
C HIS A 248 -5.27 -21.74 2.06
#